data_AF-A0A934BA08-F1
#
_entry.id   AF-A0A934BA08-F1
#
_cell.length_a   1.000
_cell.length_b   1.000
_cell.length_c   1.000
_cell.angle_alpha   90.00
_cell.angle_beta   90.00
_cell.angle_gamma   90.00
#
_symmetry.space_group_name_H-M   'P 1'
#
loop_
_entity.id
_entity.type
_entity.pdbx_description
1 polymer ?
#
loop_
_entity_poly.entity_id
_entity_poly.type
_entity_poly.pdbx_seq_one_letter_code
_entity_poly.pdbx_strand_id
1 'polypeptide(L)'
;MKNFILCVMLTLIASSVSAEDVKVSVSEVRDSRTTGQFFAGLEIKLKAMGDNIADARGIRMNVTKAIDDTGRDLLKKDSDKRTEFTKPDENNSGQAEIEIKLKNPSRKAASVSELSGEIVIFAPKKDPNATAEIAAFMTMAGKPVENSALKNAHVEIAIMTKKQFDDFKEKQKKEVKAKEGEIIRELGEAMAKALGALFEGMMEIGENSVILNIADPDSKVIELEFLDAGGGAIKSFSTMKTGDIRVYEFDKPMPPDARLRIFMMTPKSLMKTGFKLTDITLP
;
A
#
# COMPACT_ATOMS: atom_id res chain seq x y z
N MET A 1 9.12 -41.48 -62.67
CA MET A 1 8.54 -41.31 -61.31
C MET A 1 9.22 -40.09 -60.69
N LYS A 2 8.54 -38.94 -60.66
CA LYS A 2 9.06 -37.65 -60.16
C LYS A 2 8.40 -37.35 -58.81
N ASN A 3 9.21 -37.22 -57.76
CA ASN A 3 8.77 -36.95 -56.40
C ASN A 3 8.36 -35.48 -56.25
N PHE A 4 7.14 -35.26 -55.76
CA PHE A 4 6.59 -33.95 -55.45
C PHE A 4 6.98 -33.59 -54.00
N ILE A 5 7.76 -32.52 -53.82
CA ILE A 5 8.09 -31.96 -52.51
C ILE A 5 7.01 -30.92 -52.18
N LEU A 6 6.19 -31.20 -51.16
CA LEU A 6 5.17 -30.31 -50.63
C LEU A 6 5.78 -29.52 -49.46
N CYS A 7 6.14 -28.25 -49.69
CA CYS A 7 6.51 -27.30 -48.64
C CYS A 7 5.24 -26.80 -47.93
N VAL A 8 4.97 -27.30 -46.73
CA VAL A 8 3.95 -26.73 -45.84
C VAL A 8 4.59 -25.60 -45.05
N MET A 9 4.29 -24.35 -45.42
CA MET A 9 4.60 -23.18 -44.59
C MET A 9 3.61 -23.13 -43.43
N LEU A 10 4.10 -23.36 -42.21
CA LEU A 10 3.36 -23.20 -40.98
C LEU A 10 3.50 -21.74 -40.51
N THR A 11 2.53 -20.89 -40.85
CA THR A 11 2.43 -19.53 -40.33
C THR A 11 1.94 -19.57 -38.88
N LEU A 12 2.87 -19.42 -37.92
CA LEU A 12 2.52 -19.12 -36.53
C LEU A 12 1.94 -17.70 -36.48
N ILE A 13 0.61 -17.60 -36.39
CA ILE A 13 -0.05 -16.35 -35.98
C ILE A 13 0.14 -16.27 -34.47
N ALA A 14 1.12 -15.48 -34.02
CA ALA A 14 1.23 -15.09 -32.63
C ALA A 14 0.05 -14.16 -32.31
N SER A 15 -1.03 -14.72 -31.77
CA SER A 15 -2.10 -13.94 -31.18
C SER A 15 -1.54 -13.25 -29.93
N SER A 16 -1.23 -11.96 -30.04
CA SER A 16 -1.04 -11.11 -28.87
C SER A 16 -2.38 -11.01 -28.12
N VAL A 17 -2.58 -11.89 -27.14
CA VAL A 17 -3.60 -11.71 -26.10
C VAL A 17 -3.13 -10.54 -25.23
N SER A 18 -3.41 -9.32 -25.67
CA SER A 18 -3.51 -8.19 -24.75
C SER A 18 -4.94 -8.15 -24.26
N ALA A 19 -5.18 -8.80 -23.14
CA ALA A 19 -6.41 -8.63 -22.38
C ALA A 19 -6.35 -7.24 -21.70
N GLU A 20 -6.91 -6.21 -22.32
CA GLU A 20 -7.19 -4.95 -21.62
C GLU A 20 -8.42 -5.15 -20.71
N ASP A 21 -8.22 -5.89 -19.62
CA ASP A 21 -9.27 -6.27 -18.68
C ASP A 21 -9.58 -5.19 -17.63
N VAL A 22 -8.97 -4.00 -17.75
CA VAL A 22 -9.11 -2.91 -16.77
C VAL A 22 -9.26 -1.57 -17.47
N LYS A 23 -10.44 -0.97 -17.36
CA LYS A 23 -10.76 0.36 -17.86
C LYS A 23 -10.57 1.40 -16.78
N VAL A 24 -9.93 2.53 -17.12
CA VAL A 24 -9.79 3.69 -16.22
C VAL A 24 -10.58 4.85 -16.78
N SER A 25 -11.27 5.57 -15.91
CA SER A 25 -12.00 6.80 -16.24
C SER A 25 -11.82 7.85 -15.15
N VAL A 26 -11.94 9.12 -15.49
CA VAL A 26 -11.98 10.22 -14.51
C VAL A 26 -13.36 10.28 -13.87
N SER A 27 -13.42 10.29 -12.53
CA SER A 27 -14.67 10.48 -11.78
C SER A 27 -14.83 11.91 -11.28
N GLU A 28 -13.77 12.50 -10.73
CA GLU A 28 -13.80 13.85 -10.16
C GLU A 28 -12.47 14.57 -10.42
N VAL A 29 -12.53 15.88 -10.70
CA VAL A 29 -11.38 16.75 -10.83
C VAL A 29 -11.55 17.92 -9.88
N ARG A 30 -10.61 18.09 -8.95
CA ARG A 30 -10.56 19.25 -8.05
C ARG A 30 -9.30 20.03 -8.32
N ASP A 31 -9.49 21.25 -8.81
CA ASP A 31 -8.41 22.18 -9.08
C ASP A 31 -8.41 23.31 -8.04
N SER A 32 -7.36 23.37 -7.23
CA SER A 32 -7.18 24.39 -6.20
C SER A 32 -5.94 25.23 -6.51
N ARG A 33 -6.00 26.00 -7.60
CA ARG A 33 -4.93 26.96 -8.00
C ARG A 33 -4.88 28.14 -7.03
N THR A 34 -4.25 27.94 -5.87
CA THR A 34 -4.01 29.00 -4.87
C THR A 34 -2.53 29.38 -4.79
N THR A 35 -2.25 30.58 -4.28
CA THR A 35 -0.89 31.04 -3.92
C THR A 35 -0.47 30.68 -2.50
N GLY A 36 -1.38 30.10 -1.70
CA GLY A 36 -1.10 29.65 -0.34
C GLY A 36 -0.39 28.29 -0.30
N GLN A 37 0.36 28.04 0.77
CA GLN A 37 1.06 26.75 0.97
C GLN A 37 0.12 25.59 1.31
N PHE A 38 -1.09 25.87 1.81
CA PHE A 38 -2.05 24.87 2.24
C PHE A 38 -3.08 24.59 1.14
N PHE A 39 -3.31 23.31 0.83
CA PHE A 39 -4.32 22.79 -0.12
C PHE A 39 -4.14 23.20 -1.60
N ALA A 40 -2.98 23.74 -1.97
CA ALA A 40 -2.65 23.99 -3.36
C ALA A 40 -2.33 22.68 -4.10
N GLY A 41 -3.09 22.36 -5.15
CA GLY A 41 -2.84 21.22 -6.01
C GLY A 41 -3.98 20.92 -6.97
N LEU A 42 -3.75 19.88 -7.77
CA LEU A 42 -4.77 19.24 -8.59
C LEU A 42 -4.99 17.84 -8.03
N GLU A 43 -6.23 17.52 -7.67
CA GLU A 43 -6.64 16.19 -7.27
C GLU A 43 -7.53 15.60 -8.36
N ILE A 44 -7.17 14.42 -8.85
CA ILE A 44 -7.96 13.70 -9.85
C ILE A 44 -8.34 12.36 -9.24
N LYS A 45 -9.64 12.12 -9.08
CA LYS A 45 -10.14 10.80 -8.75
C LYS A 45 -10.33 10.00 -10.02
N LEU A 46 -9.70 8.85 -10.04
CA LEU A 46 -9.81 7.88 -11.12
C LEU A 46 -10.59 6.68 -10.64
N LYS A 47 -11.50 6.23 -11.49
CA LYS A 47 -12.25 5.00 -11.33
C LYS A 47 -11.65 3.95 -12.24
N ALA A 48 -11.15 2.86 -11.64
CA ALA A 48 -10.72 1.66 -12.35
C ALA A 48 -11.86 0.63 -12.31
N MET A 49 -12.15 -0.03 -13.43
CA MET A 49 -13.21 -1.04 -13.57
C MET A 49 -12.71 -2.23 -14.37
N GLY A 50 -12.99 -3.45 -13.94
CA GLY A 50 -12.59 -4.65 -14.69
C GLY A 50 -12.76 -5.96 -13.94
N ASP A 51 -12.79 -7.07 -14.67
CA ASP A 51 -12.97 -8.41 -14.09
C ASP A 51 -11.80 -8.79 -13.17
N ASN A 52 -10.58 -8.39 -13.54
CA ASN A 52 -9.39 -8.59 -12.72
C ASN A 52 -9.39 -7.78 -11.41
N ILE A 53 -10.29 -6.80 -11.26
CA ILE A 53 -10.47 -6.04 -10.01
C ILE A 53 -11.35 -6.81 -9.03
N ALA A 54 -12.29 -7.63 -9.50
CA ALA A 54 -13.24 -8.35 -8.63
C ALA A 54 -12.54 -9.35 -7.68
N ASP A 55 -11.41 -9.92 -8.11
CA ASP A 55 -10.57 -10.82 -7.29
C ASP A 55 -9.39 -10.12 -6.61
N ALA A 56 -9.28 -8.79 -6.74
CA ALA A 56 -8.20 -8.03 -6.16
C ALA A 56 -8.39 -7.88 -4.65
N ARG A 57 -7.28 -7.88 -3.91
CA ARG A 57 -7.22 -7.46 -2.50
C ARG A 57 -6.77 -6.02 -2.33
N GLY A 58 -6.07 -5.49 -3.35
CA GLY A 58 -5.63 -4.12 -3.36
C GLY A 58 -5.34 -3.64 -4.77
N ILE A 59 -5.53 -2.36 -5.01
CA ILE A 59 -5.15 -1.69 -6.26
C ILE A 59 -4.37 -0.42 -5.92
N ARG A 60 -3.36 -0.12 -6.72
CA ARG A 60 -2.69 1.18 -6.71
C ARG A 60 -2.42 1.66 -8.13
N MET A 61 -2.16 2.95 -8.27
CA MET A 61 -1.77 3.55 -9.55
C MET A 61 -0.45 4.27 -9.40
N ASN A 62 0.49 3.94 -10.28
CA ASN A 62 1.78 4.61 -10.41
C ASN A 62 1.70 5.53 -11.62
N VAL A 63 1.60 6.84 -11.38
CA VAL A 63 1.57 7.83 -12.46
C VAL A 63 3.00 8.10 -12.91
N THR A 64 3.28 7.91 -14.19
CA THR A 64 4.61 8.15 -14.77
C THR A 64 4.68 9.44 -15.58
N LYS A 65 3.53 9.99 -15.98
CA LYS A 65 3.45 11.23 -16.76
C LYS A 65 2.14 11.96 -16.47
N ALA A 66 2.25 13.27 -16.20
CA ALA A 66 1.11 14.16 -16.04
C ALA A 66 1.49 15.54 -16.60
N ILE A 67 0.88 15.97 -17.71
CA ILE A 67 1.22 17.23 -18.40
C ILE A 67 -0.06 18.02 -18.65
N ASP A 68 -0.04 19.33 -18.39
CA ASP A 68 -1.13 20.22 -18.81
C ASP A 68 -1.04 20.62 -20.30
N ASP A 69 -2.08 21.24 -20.83
CA ASP A 69 -2.11 21.73 -22.21
C ASP A 69 -1.12 22.88 -22.51
N THR A 70 -0.49 23.46 -21.48
CA THR A 70 0.62 24.41 -21.63
C THR A 70 2.00 23.75 -21.63
N GLY A 71 2.05 22.42 -21.50
CA GLY A 71 3.28 21.63 -21.47
C GLY A 71 3.95 21.56 -20.09
N ARG A 72 3.29 22.00 -19.02
CA ARG A 72 3.83 21.96 -17.65
C ARG A 72 3.68 20.55 -17.07
N ASP A 73 4.77 20.04 -16.49
CA ASP A 73 4.75 18.79 -15.73
C ASP A 73 4.10 18.96 -14.35
N LEU A 74 3.10 18.12 -14.10
CA LEU A 74 2.27 18.14 -12.90
C LEU A 74 2.71 17.11 -11.85
N LEU A 75 3.71 16.26 -12.11
CA LEU A 75 4.19 15.28 -11.13
C LEU A 75 4.92 15.95 -9.97
N LYS A 76 4.67 15.53 -8.73
CA LYS A 76 5.40 16.03 -7.54
C LYS A 76 6.81 15.44 -7.51
N LYS A 77 7.81 16.20 -7.06
CA LYS A 77 9.22 15.72 -7.00
C LYS A 77 9.40 14.52 -6.07
N ASP A 78 8.50 14.33 -5.10
CA ASP A 78 8.47 13.17 -4.19
C ASP A 78 7.44 12.10 -4.60
N SER A 79 6.97 12.11 -5.85
CA SER A 79 5.99 11.12 -6.34
C SER A 79 6.56 9.71 -6.51
N ASP A 80 7.86 9.52 -6.28
CA ASP A 80 8.51 8.20 -6.16
C ASP A 80 8.02 7.38 -4.95
N LYS A 81 7.27 8.01 -4.02
CA LYS A 81 6.52 7.26 -3.02
C LYS A 81 5.39 6.49 -3.72
N ARG A 82 5.67 5.23 -4.03
CA ARG A 82 4.67 4.23 -4.47
C ARG A 82 3.40 4.44 -3.65
N THR A 83 2.29 4.69 -4.33
CA THR A 83 0.99 4.84 -3.68
C THR A 83 0.67 3.56 -2.91
N GLU A 84 0.10 3.72 -1.71
CA GLU A 84 -0.36 2.59 -0.92
C GLU A 84 -1.49 1.87 -1.66
N PHE A 85 -1.61 0.56 -1.44
CA PHE A 85 -2.71 -0.19 -2.00
C PHE A 85 -4.02 0.26 -1.36
N THR A 86 -4.96 0.69 -2.19
CA THR A 86 -6.33 0.95 -1.78
C THR A 86 -7.12 -0.35 -1.92
N LYS A 87 -7.96 -0.67 -0.94
CA LYS A 87 -8.88 -1.81 -1.07
C LYS A 87 -9.89 -1.52 -2.19
N PRO A 88 -10.23 -2.50 -3.04
CA PRO A 88 -11.40 -2.39 -3.90
C PRO A 88 -12.64 -2.12 -3.06
N ASP A 89 -13.72 -1.65 -3.68
CA ASP A 89 -14.96 -1.38 -2.95
C ASP A 89 -15.38 -2.59 -2.09
N GLU A 90 -16.04 -2.33 -0.95
CA GLU A 90 -16.43 -3.38 0.02
C GLU A 90 -17.35 -4.45 -0.59
N ASN A 91 -17.97 -4.16 -1.73
CA ASN A 91 -18.87 -5.07 -2.44
C ASN A 91 -18.15 -5.93 -3.50
N ASN A 92 -16.83 -5.77 -3.67
CA ASN A 92 -16.05 -6.36 -4.75
C ASN A 92 -16.72 -6.21 -6.13
N SER A 93 -17.29 -5.03 -6.42
CA SER A 93 -18.06 -4.80 -7.66
C SER A 93 -17.21 -4.73 -8.94
N GLY A 94 -15.93 -5.10 -8.85
CA GLY A 94 -14.95 -4.95 -9.91
C GLY A 94 -14.55 -3.48 -10.12
N GLN A 95 -14.70 -2.63 -9.09
CA GLN A 95 -14.40 -1.20 -9.16
C GLN A 95 -13.49 -0.75 -8.01
N ALA A 96 -12.65 0.24 -8.29
CA ALA A 96 -11.86 0.94 -7.29
C ALA A 96 -11.76 2.42 -7.65
N GLU A 97 -11.84 3.30 -6.65
CA GLU A 97 -11.59 4.72 -6.81
C GLU A 97 -10.25 5.08 -6.16
N ILE A 98 -9.41 5.79 -6.91
CA ILE A 98 -8.04 6.13 -6.50
C ILE A 98 -7.85 7.62 -6.73
N GLU A 99 -7.48 8.32 -5.67
CA GLU A 99 -7.20 9.75 -5.71
C GLU A 99 -5.71 9.99 -6.01
N ILE A 100 -5.44 10.76 -7.06
CA ILE A 100 -4.09 11.17 -7.45
C ILE A 100 -3.93 12.65 -7.15
N LYS A 101 -2.89 12.99 -6.38
CA LYS A 101 -2.56 14.37 -6.03
C LYS A 101 -1.36 14.88 -6.83
N LEU A 102 -1.59 15.85 -7.70
CA LEU A 102 -0.62 16.47 -8.60
C LEU A 102 -0.26 17.90 -8.15
N LYS A 103 0.74 18.50 -8.80
CA LYS A 103 1.07 19.93 -8.68
C LYS A 103 -0.06 20.79 -9.28
N ASN A 104 -0.05 22.07 -8.94
CA ASN A 104 -0.89 23.05 -9.62
C ASN A 104 -0.58 23.07 -11.13
N PRO A 105 -1.63 22.98 -11.97
CA PRO A 105 -1.51 23.27 -13.39
C PRO A 105 -1.19 24.74 -13.61
N SER A 106 -0.76 25.08 -14.82
CA SER A 106 -0.57 26.45 -15.24
C SER A 106 -1.87 27.24 -15.08
N ARG A 107 -1.79 28.52 -14.69
CA ARG A 107 -2.99 29.38 -14.58
C ARG A 107 -3.74 29.51 -15.90
N LYS A 108 -3.04 29.32 -17.02
CA LYS A 108 -3.61 29.37 -18.38
C LYS A 108 -4.09 28.01 -18.88
N ALA A 109 -3.86 26.94 -18.13
CA ALA A 109 -4.26 25.61 -18.56
C ALA A 109 -5.78 25.43 -18.46
N ALA A 110 -6.38 24.89 -19.51
CA ALA A 110 -7.79 24.51 -19.55
C ALA A 110 -7.97 22.99 -19.34
N SER A 111 -6.91 22.21 -19.54
CA SER A 111 -6.96 20.75 -19.44
C SER A 111 -5.61 20.12 -19.03
N VAL A 112 -5.68 18.89 -18.53
CA VAL A 112 -4.54 17.97 -18.47
C VAL A 112 -4.46 17.25 -19.82
N SER A 113 -3.44 17.55 -20.62
CA SER A 113 -3.28 17.00 -21.96
C SER A 113 -2.96 15.51 -21.93
N GLU A 114 -2.18 15.05 -20.95
CA GLU A 114 -1.88 13.64 -20.75
C GLU A 114 -1.72 13.29 -19.27
N LEU A 115 -2.41 12.24 -18.84
CA LEU A 115 -2.18 11.54 -17.59
C LEU A 115 -2.01 10.04 -17.89
N SER A 116 -0.81 9.51 -17.68
CA SER A 116 -0.51 8.10 -17.97
C SER A 116 0.38 7.45 -16.91
N GLY A 117 0.28 6.13 -16.84
CA GLY A 117 0.96 5.34 -15.81
C GLY A 117 0.62 3.85 -15.86
N GLU A 118 0.84 3.18 -14.74
CA GLU A 118 0.59 1.76 -14.54
C GLU A 118 -0.40 1.55 -13.38
N ILE A 119 -1.43 0.75 -13.61
CA ILE A 119 -2.28 0.20 -12.56
C ILE A 119 -1.62 -1.09 -12.08
N VAL A 120 -1.46 -1.21 -10.76
CA VAL A 120 -0.96 -2.44 -10.13
C VAL A 120 -2.08 -3.04 -9.31
N ILE A 121 -2.51 -4.22 -9.70
CA ILE A 121 -3.55 -4.99 -9.02
C ILE A 121 -2.89 -6.12 -8.25
N PHE A 122 -3.20 -6.21 -6.96
CA PHE A 122 -2.77 -7.29 -6.09
C PHE A 122 -3.85 -8.35 -5.96
N ALA A 123 -3.58 -9.55 -6.47
CA ALA A 123 -4.46 -10.71 -6.43
C ALA A 123 -3.72 -11.91 -5.81
N PRO A 124 -3.72 -12.06 -4.47
CA PRO A 124 -2.93 -13.10 -3.81
C PRO A 124 -3.34 -14.53 -4.17
N LYS A 125 -4.59 -14.76 -4.60
CA LYS A 125 -5.04 -16.07 -5.08
C LYS A 125 -4.23 -16.60 -6.27
N LYS A 126 -3.57 -15.73 -7.04
CA LYS A 126 -2.73 -16.11 -8.20
C LYS A 126 -1.37 -16.69 -7.81
N ASP A 127 -0.94 -16.54 -6.55
CA ASP A 127 0.30 -17.17 -6.05
C ASP A 127 0.11 -17.68 -4.61
N PRO A 128 0.22 -18.98 -4.35
CA PRO A 128 0.15 -19.49 -2.97
C PRO A 128 1.24 -18.90 -2.06
N ASN A 129 2.37 -18.42 -2.59
CA ASN A 129 3.40 -17.75 -1.80
C ASN A 129 3.07 -16.30 -1.43
N ALA A 130 2.00 -15.72 -1.99
CA ALA A 130 1.52 -14.40 -1.62
C ALA A 130 0.72 -14.37 -0.32
N THR A 131 0.47 -15.55 0.28
CA THR A 131 -0.22 -15.66 1.57
C THR A 131 0.59 -16.53 2.52
N ALA A 132 0.91 -15.99 3.70
CA ALA A 132 1.41 -16.78 4.82
C ALA A 132 0.30 -16.90 5.86
N GLU A 133 0.03 -18.10 6.35
CA GLU A 133 -0.90 -18.32 7.47
C GLU A 133 -0.15 -19.00 8.62
N ILE A 134 -0.27 -18.40 9.81
CA ILE A 134 0.42 -18.82 11.03
C ILE A 134 -0.63 -19.20 12.05
N ALA A 135 -0.76 -20.49 12.33
CA ALA A 135 -1.68 -20.98 13.34
C ALA A 135 -1.15 -20.74 14.75
N ALA A 136 -2.06 -20.49 15.70
CA ALA A 136 -1.76 -20.26 17.11
C ALA A 136 -0.61 -19.24 17.32
N PHE A 137 -0.59 -18.15 16.53
CA PHE A 137 0.56 -17.25 16.45
C PHE A 137 0.92 -16.61 17.81
N MET A 138 -0.07 -16.49 18.71
CA MET A 138 0.13 -15.98 20.07
C MET A 138 1.07 -16.86 20.91
N THR A 139 1.17 -18.16 20.63
CA THR A 139 2.12 -19.05 21.34
C THR A 139 3.57 -18.84 20.91
N MET A 140 3.80 -18.05 19.85
CA MET A 140 5.11 -17.72 19.31
C MET A 140 5.68 -16.41 19.87
N ALA A 141 4.99 -15.78 20.82
CA ALA A 141 5.43 -14.53 21.44
C ALA A 141 6.88 -14.60 21.93
N GLY A 142 7.66 -13.58 21.57
CA GLY A 142 9.08 -13.47 21.89
C GLY A 142 10.02 -14.23 20.95
N LYS A 143 9.49 -14.97 19.96
CA LYS A 143 10.29 -15.72 18.98
C LYS A 143 10.02 -15.22 17.55
N PRO A 144 11.00 -15.32 16.64
CA PRO A 144 10.75 -15.12 15.21
C PRO A 144 9.76 -16.14 14.67
N VAL A 145 8.88 -15.71 13.77
CA VAL A 145 7.97 -16.60 13.05
C VAL A 145 8.71 -17.27 11.91
N GLU A 146 8.72 -18.60 11.92
CA GLU A 146 9.22 -19.38 10.80
C GLU A 146 8.09 -19.74 9.82
N ASN A 147 8.15 -19.20 8.60
CA ASN A 147 7.23 -19.53 7.52
C ASN A 147 7.94 -19.44 6.16
N SER A 148 7.69 -20.39 5.26
CA SER A 148 8.36 -20.44 3.95
C SER A 148 7.98 -19.28 3.04
N ALA A 149 6.73 -18.83 3.05
CA ALA A 149 6.29 -17.70 2.25
C ALA A 149 6.94 -16.39 2.75
N LEU A 150 7.04 -16.20 4.07
CA LEU A 150 7.75 -15.07 4.67
C LEU A 150 9.24 -15.06 4.27
N LYS A 151 9.93 -16.21 4.38
CA LYS A 151 11.33 -16.37 3.97
C LYS A 151 11.54 -16.06 2.49
N ASN A 152 10.69 -16.59 1.61
CA ASN A 152 10.73 -16.32 0.16
C ASN A 152 10.47 -14.85 -0.18
N ALA A 153 9.67 -14.17 0.65
CA ALA A 153 9.39 -12.75 0.49
C ALA A 153 10.49 -11.85 1.08
N HIS A 154 11.47 -12.39 1.81
CA HIS A 154 12.44 -11.63 2.62
C HIS A 154 11.75 -10.75 3.69
N VAL A 155 10.67 -11.27 4.27
CA VAL A 155 9.91 -10.63 5.35
C VAL A 155 10.16 -11.40 6.64
N GLU A 156 10.49 -10.68 7.71
CA GLU A 156 10.57 -11.25 9.05
C GLU A 156 9.46 -10.70 9.93
N ILE A 157 8.78 -11.60 10.65
CA ILE A 157 7.73 -11.22 11.59
C ILE A 157 8.08 -11.81 12.95
N ALA A 158 7.99 -11.01 14.00
CA ALA A 158 8.06 -11.46 15.37
C ALA A 158 6.86 -10.93 16.16
N ILE A 159 6.24 -11.80 16.96
CA ILE A 159 5.21 -11.40 17.92
C ILE A 159 5.94 -10.90 19.15
N MET A 160 5.74 -9.65 19.52
CA MET A 160 6.41 -9.07 20.69
C MET A 160 5.58 -9.31 21.96
N THR A 161 6.30 -9.57 23.05
CA THR A 161 5.73 -9.48 24.40
C THR A 161 5.65 -8.01 24.84
N LYS A 162 4.77 -7.70 25.81
CA LYS A 162 4.71 -6.37 26.43
C LYS A 162 6.08 -5.87 26.89
N LYS A 163 6.85 -6.75 27.54
CA LYS A 163 8.22 -6.43 27.98
C LYS A 163 9.14 -6.02 26.81
N GLN A 164 9.11 -6.74 25.70
CA GLN A 164 9.94 -6.40 24.53
C GLN A 164 9.52 -5.07 23.91
N PHE A 165 8.23 -4.74 23.94
CA PHE A 165 7.73 -3.45 23.48
C PHE A 165 8.11 -2.30 24.42
N ASP A 166 8.05 -2.52 25.74
CA ASP A 166 8.52 -1.54 26.73
C ASP A 166 10.02 -1.25 26.56
N ASP A 167 10.85 -2.29 26.37
CA ASP A 167 12.28 -2.16 26.07
C ASP A 167 12.50 -1.36 24.76
N PHE A 168 11.63 -1.53 23.75
CA PHE A 168 11.65 -0.73 22.51
C PHE A 168 11.26 0.72 22.75
N LYS A 169 10.19 0.98 23.52
CA LYS A 169 9.73 2.33 23.88
C LYS A 169 10.83 3.10 24.63
N GLU A 170 11.54 2.45 25.54
CA GLU A 170 12.66 3.06 26.26
C GLU A 170 13.83 3.40 25.33
N LYS A 171 14.18 2.52 24.38
CA LYS A 171 15.21 2.79 23.37
C LYS A 171 14.84 3.98 22.50
N GLN A 172 13.62 4.01 21.98
CA GLN A 172 13.11 5.13 21.19
C GLN A 172 13.11 6.44 21.97
N LYS A 173 12.67 6.42 23.23
CA LYS A 173 12.72 7.59 24.12
C LYS A 173 14.16 8.10 24.31
N LYS A 174 15.14 7.21 24.45
CA LYS A 174 16.56 7.59 24.55
C LYS A 174 17.07 8.21 23.25
N GLU A 175 16.69 7.69 22.09
CA GLU A 175 17.06 8.25 20.79
C GLU A 175 16.43 9.63 20.55
N VAL A 176 15.16 9.82 20.89
CA VAL A 176 14.50 11.13 20.82
C VAL A 176 15.16 12.13 21.76
N LYS A 177 15.48 11.72 23.00
CA LYS A 177 16.23 12.55 23.95
C LYS A 177 17.63 12.90 23.46
N ALA A 178 18.33 11.97 22.81
CA ALA A 178 19.64 12.25 22.23
C ALA A 178 19.56 13.31 21.10
N LYS A 179 18.44 13.36 20.37
CA LYS A 179 18.16 14.36 19.33
C LYS A 179 17.43 15.60 19.86
N GLU A 180 17.14 15.67 21.15
CA GLU A 180 16.35 16.73 21.78
C GLU A 180 17.01 18.11 21.60
N GLY A 181 18.35 18.19 21.66
CA GLY A 181 19.07 19.44 21.40
C GLY A 181 18.87 20.00 19.99
N GLU A 182 18.76 19.15 18.97
CA GLU A 182 18.46 19.56 17.59
C GLU A 182 17.01 20.02 17.45
N ILE A 183 16.08 19.28 18.06
CA ILE A 183 14.65 19.61 18.08
C ILE A 183 14.40 20.94 18.82
N ILE A 184 15.06 21.18 19.95
CA ILE A 184 14.97 22.44 20.71
C ILE A 184 15.48 23.60 19.86
N ARG A 185 16.56 23.41 19.11
CA ARG A 185 17.13 24.46 18.24
C ARG A 185 16.18 24.83 17.10
N GLU A 186 15.45 23.87 16.56
CA GLU A 186 14.56 24.09 15.40
C GLU A 186 13.13 24.50 15.79
N LEU A 187 12.58 23.92 16.86
CA LEU A 187 11.17 24.07 17.26
C LEU A 187 10.98 24.73 18.64
N GLY A 188 12.05 24.90 19.42
CA GLY A 188 11.99 25.48 20.77
C GLY A 188 11.67 24.47 21.88
N GLU A 189 12.05 24.80 23.11
CA GLU A 189 11.99 23.91 24.28
C GLU A 189 10.55 23.50 24.66
N ALA A 190 9.60 24.44 24.59
CA ALA A 190 8.20 24.15 24.88
C ALA A 190 7.60 23.15 23.87
N MET A 191 7.99 23.22 22.60
CA MET A 191 7.49 22.33 21.55
C MET A 191 8.16 20.95 21.62
N ALA A 192 9.46 20.89 21.94
CA ALA A 192 10.16 19.63 22.18
C ALA A 192 9.53 18.84 23.34
N LYS A 193 9.20 19.52 24.45
CA LYS A 193 8.53 18.90 25.60
C LYS A 193 7.11 18.44 25.27
N ALA A 194 6.36 19.22 24.49
CA ALA A 194 5.03 18.84 24.03
C ALA A 194 5.07 17.61 23.11
N LEU A 195 6.04 17.52 22.20
CA LEU A 195 6.25 16.37 21.32
C LEU A 195 6.62 15.11 22.12
N GLY A 196 7.48 15.24 23.14
CA GLY A 196 7.82 14.13 24.02
C GLY A 196 6.62 13.58 24.80
N ALA A 197 5.78 14.46 25.37
CA ALA A 197 4.56 14.05 26.07
C ALA A 197 3.54 13.40 25.11
N LEU A 198 3.40 13.95 23.90
CA LEU A 198 2.53 13.39 22.86
C LEU A 198 3.02 12.00 22.42
N PHE A 199 4.33 11.81 22.26
CA PHE A 199 4.93 10.52 21.95
C PHE A 199 4.68 9.48 23.05
N GLU A 200 4.81 9.87 24.33
CA GLU A 200 4.57 8.95 25.44
C GLU A 200 3.13 8.45 25.51
N GLY A 201 2.15 9.34 25.34
CA GLY A 201 0.73 9.00 25.32
C GLY A 201 0.30 8.23 24.07
N MET A 202 0.91 8.52 22.92
CA MET A 202 0.67 7.76 21.68
C MET A 202 1.19 6.32 21.75
N MET A 203 2.25 6.08 22.53
CA MET A 203 2.90 4.77 22.68
C MET A 203 2.40 3.99 23.91
N GLU A 204 1.26 4.36 24.48
CA GLU A 204 0.55 3.48 25.43
C GLU A 204 -0.22 2.41 24.64
N ILE A 205 -0.21 1.18 25.17
CA ILE A 205 -0.87 0.04 24.53
C ILE A 205 -1.92 -0.53 25.49
N GLY A 206 -3.09 -0.86 24.95
CA GLY A 206 -4.12 -1.58 25.67
C GLY A 206 -3.68 -2.99 26.14
N GLU A 207 -4.42 -3.54 27.10
CA GLU A 207 -4.18 -4.90 27.62
C GLU A 207 -4.42 -5.99 26.57
N ASN A 208 -5.31 -5.73 25.63
CA ASN A 208 -5.71 -6.67 24.57
C ASN A 208 -4.96 -6.46 23.26
N SER A 209 -3.79 -5.82 23.30
CA SER A 209 -3.05 -5.45 22.10
C SER A 209 -2.15 -6.58 21.59
N VAL A 210 -2.11 -6.73 20.27
CA VAL A 210 -1.13 -7.56 19.56
C VAL A 210 -0.06 -6.67 18.96
N ILE A 211 1.19 -6.99 19.26
CA ILE A 211 2.35 -6.21 18.83
C ILE A 211 3.18 -7.08 17.89
N LEU A 212 3.36 -6.62 16.66
CA LEU A 212 4.17 -7.27 15.65
C LEU A 212 5.37 -6.39 15.33
N ASN A 213 6.56 -7.00 15.29
CA ASN A 213 7.71 -6.41 14.62
C ASN A 213 7.79 -7.02 13.21
N ILE A 214 7.74 -6.19 12.17
CA ILE A 214 7.67 -6.60 10.77
C ILE A 214 8.80 -5.93 10.01
N ALA A 215 9.90 -6.65 9.83
CA ALA A 215 10.98 -6.21 8.97
C ALA A 215 10.66 -6.59 7.53
N ASP A 216 10.41 -5.57 6.70
CA ASP A 216 10.00 -5.71 5.31
C ASP A 216 10.73 -4.67 4.44
N PRO A 217 12.02 -4.90 4.13
CA PRO A 217 12.86 -3.92 3.43
C PRO A 217 12.35 -3.60 2.02
N ASP A 218 11.65 -4.54 1.39
CA ASP A 218 11.10 -4.41 0.04
C ASP A 218 9.66 -3.85 0.02
N SER A 219 9.07 -3.60 1.20
CA SER A 219 7.68 -3.16 1.36
C SER A 219 6.67 -4.09 0.65
N LYS A 220 6.83 -5.40 0.81
CA LYS A 220 5.99 -6.44 0.21
C LYS A 220 4.72 -6.73 0.99
N VAL A 221 4.68 -6.50 2.30
CA VAL A 221 3.50 -6.77 3.15
C VAL A 221 2.40 -5.76 2.83
N ILE A 222 1.30 -6.25 2.27
CA ILE A 222 0.13 -5.43 1.91
C ILE A 222 -0.86 -5.36 3.07
N GLU A 223 -1.20 -6.51 3.64
CA GLU A 223 -2.27 -6.61 4.63
C GLU A 223 -2.00 -7.72 5.63
N LEU A 224 -2.54 -7.55 6.84
CA LEU A 224 -2.53 -8.51 7.94
C LEU A 224 -3.98 -8.73 8.38
N GLU A 225 -4.39 -9.99 8.45
CA GLU A 225 -5.70 -10.40 8.97
C GLU A 225 -5.50 -11.28 10.20
N PHE A 226 -6.28 -11.00 11.26
CA PHE A 226 -6.38 -11.87 12.43
C PHE A 226 -7.65 -12.71 12.27
N LEU A 227 -7.54 -14.01 12.49
CA LEU A 227 -8.62 -14.97 12.29
C LEU A 227 -8.81 -15.80 13.56
N ASP A 228 -10.05 -16.15 13.88
CA ASP A 228 -10.33 -17.18 14.88
C ASP A 228 -10.02 -18.59 14.35
N ALA A 229 -10.20 -19.60 15.21
CA ALA A 229 -10.01 -21.00 14.85
C ALA A 229 -10.93 -21.48 13.71
N GLY A 230 -12.14 -20.92 13.61
CA GLY A 230 -13.09 -21.18 12.53
C GLY A 230 -12.78 -20.43 11.23
N GLY A 231 -11.88 -19.44 11.26
CA GLY A 231 -11.56 -18.57 10.13
C GLY A 231 -12.39 -17.30 10.04
N GLY A 232 -13.18 -16.99 11.06
CA GLY A 232 -13.83 -15.69 11.19
C GLY A 232 -12.81 -14.58 11.43
N ALA A 233 -12.99 -13.42 10.79
CA ALA A 233 -12.09 -12.29 10.94
C ALA A 233 -12.27 -11.61 12.31
N ILE A 234 -11.17 -11.41 13.02
CA ILE A 234 -11.10 -10.64 14.27
C ILE A 234 -10.64 -9.23 13.91
N LYS A 235 -11.54 -8.26 14.01
CA LYS A 235 -11.24 -6.86 13.66
C LYS A 235 -10.59 -6.15 14.85
N SER A 236 -9.49 -5.46 14.59
CA SER A 236 -8.93 -4.46 15.52
C SER A 236 -9.74 -3.17 15.42
N PHE A 237 -9.95 -2.47 16.54
CA PHE A 237 -10.57 -1.14 16.54
C PHE A 237 -9.55 -0.01 16.36
N SER A 238 -8.27 -0.29 16.65
CA SER A 238 -7.16 0.66 16.51
C SER A 238 -5.94 -0.03 15.94
N THR A 239 -5.15 0.72 15.16
CA THR A 239 -3.86 0.27 14.64
C THR A 239 -2.86 1.41 14.69
N MET A 240 -1.67 1.14 15.22
CA MET A 240 -0.54 2.06 15.24
C MET A 240 0.64 1.44 14.48
N LYS A 241 1.38 2.26 13.73
CA LYS A 241 2.61 1.87 13.05
C LYS A 241 3.74 2.84 13.40
N THR A 242 4.83 2.31 13.94
CA THR A 242 6.05 3.07 14.28
C THR A 242 7.27 2.29 13.81
N GLY A 243 7.85 2.71 12.68
CA GLY A 243 8.90 1.94 12.00
C GLY A 243 8.38 0.55 11.60
N ASP A 244 9.10 -0.49 12.01
CA ASP A 244 8.76 -1.89 11.77
C ASP A 244 7.70 -2.41 12.78
N ILE A 245 7.41 -1.65 13.84
CA ILE A 245 6.44 -2.04 14.85
C ILE A 245 5.02 -1.71 14.38
N ARG A 246 4.13 -2.69 14.47
CA ARG A 246 2.69 -2.54 14.31
C ARG A 246 1.98 -2.99 15.58
N VAL A 247 1.10 -2.15 16.11
CA VAL A 247 0.26 -2.48 17.26
C VAL A 247 -1.19 -2.51 16.82
N TYR A 248 -1.90 -3.57 17.17
CA TYR A 248 -3.31 -3.77 16.90
C TYR A 248 -4.05 -3.90 18.22
N GLU A 249 -5.10 -3.10 18.42
CA GLU A 249 -5.89 -3.16 19.64
C GLU A 249 -7.26 -3.81 19.39
N PHE A 250 -7.70 -4.63 20.35
CA PHE A 250 -8.90 -5.45 20.24
C PHE A 250 -9.79 -5.29 21.46
N ASP A 251 -11.11 -5.41 21.28
CA ASP A 251 -12.08 -5.31 22.38
C ASP A 251 -11.92 -6.44 23.40
N LYS A 252 -11.44 -7.60 22.94
CA LYS A 252 -11.25 -8.81 23.74
C LYS A 252 -9.83 -9.34 23.55
N PRO A 253 -9.29 -10.09 24.52
CA PRO A 253 -8.02 -10.76 24.37
C PRO A 253 -7.99 -11.65 23.11
N MET A 254 -6.86 -11.64 22.41
CA MET A 254 -6.66 -12.50 21.25
C MET A 254 -6.73 -13.98 21.66
N PRO A 255 -7.57 -14.82 21.04
CA PRO A 255 -7.62 -16.25 21.33
C PRO A 255 -6.25 -16.93 21.13
N PRO A 256 -5.87 -17.92 21.96
CA PRO A 256 -4.58 -18.58 21.85
C PRO A 256 -4.43 -19.42 20.57
N ASP A 257 -5.55 -19.88 20.00
CA ASP A 257 -5.65 -20.63 18.75
C ASP A 257 -5.92 -19.75 17.52
N ALA A 258 -5.94 -18.42 17.71
CA ALA A 258 -6.07 -17.47 16.62
C ALA A 258 -4.96 -17.65 15.58
N ARG A 259 -5.28 -17.28 14.34
CA ARG A 259 -4.38 -17.38 13.21
C ARG A 259 -4.05 -15.99 12.68
N LEU A 260 -2.80 -15.78 12.30
CA LEU A 260 -2.35 -14.58 11.62
C LEU A 260 -2.18 -14.91 10.14
N ARG A 261 -2.90 -14.21 9.28
CA ARG A 261 -2.74 -14.28 7.83
C ARG A 261 -2.05 -13.02 7.32
N ILE A 262 -0.98 -13.19 6.56
CA ILE A 262 -0.21 -12.09 5.97
C ILE A 262 -0.30 -12.19 4.45
N PHE A 263 -0.67 -11.09 3.82
CA PHE A 263 -0.68 -10.97 2.37
C PHE A 263 0.54 -10.19 1.89
N MET A 264 1.27 -10.77 0.95
CA MET A 264 2.54 -10.23 0.46
C MET A 264 2.58 -10.17 -1.06
N MET A 265 3.25 -9.16 -1.58
CA MET A 265 3.54 -9.06 -3.00
C MET A 265 4.56 -10.11 -3.43
N THR A 266 4.17 -10.84 -4.48
CA THR A 266 5.03 -11.69 -5.30
C THR A 266 4.89 -11.25 -6.76
N PRO A 267 5.84 -11.58 -7.64
CA PRO A 267 5.69 -11.29 -9.06
C PRO A 267 4.42 -11.87 -9.68
N LYS A 268 3.95 -13.03 -9.21
CA LYS A 268 2.76 -13.72 -9.74
C LYS A 268 1.45 -13.22 -9.14
N SER A 269 1.49 -12.60 -7.96
CA SER A 269 0.31 -11.98 -7.35
C SER A 269 0.05 -10.56 -7.83
N LEU A 270 0.89 -10.01 -8.69
CA LEU A 270 0.77 -8.65 -9.23
C LEU A 270 0.40 -8.70 -10.70
N MET A 271 -0.66 -7.99 -11.05
CA MET A 271 -1.00 -7.69 -12.44
C MET A 271 -0.73 -6.22 -12.69
N LYS A 272 -0.18 -5.92 -13.86
CA LYS A 272 0.24 -4.59 -14.27
C LYS A 272 -0.39 -4.27 -15.60
N THR A 273 -1.14 -3.17 -15.67
CA THR A 273 -1.78 -2.71 -16.90
C THR A 273 -1.53 -1.22 -17.06
N GLY A 274 -1.06 -0.81 -18.23
CA GLY A 274 -0.86 0.60 -18.55
C GLY A 274 -2.20 1.33 -18.67
N PHE A 275 -2.24 2.60 -18.33
CA PHE A 275 -3.37 3.47 -18.62
C PHE A 275 -2.89 4.80 -19.20
N LYS A 276 -3.74 5.40 -20.04
CA LYS A 276 -3.55 6.73 -20.60
C LYS A 276 -4.88 7.44 -20.73
N LEU A 277 -4.96 8.62 -20.16
CA LEU A 277 -6.08 9.54 -20.25
C LEU A 277 -5.58 10.83 -20.89
N THR A 278 -6.35 11.39 -21.80
CA THR A 278 -6.03 12.67 -22.47
C THR A 278 -7.18 13.65 -22.27
N ASP A 279 -6.85 14.92 -22.42
CA ASP A 279 -7.82 16.02 -22.49
C ASP A 279 -8.77 16.10 -21.28
N ILE A 280 -8.23 15.87 -20.08
CA ILE A 280 -9.01 15.94 -18.83
C ILE A 280 -9.32 17.41 -18.55
N THR A 281 -10.58 17.80 -18.67
CA THR A 281 -11.02 19.19 -18.45
C THR A 281 -10.77 19.63 -17.01
N LEU A 282 -10.20 20.82 -16.85
CA LEU A 282 -10.03 21.46 -15.55
C LEU A 282 -11.22 22.39 -15.28
N PRO A 283 -11.76 22.42 -14.04
CA PRO A 283 -12.87 23.28 -13.66
C PRO A 283 -12.49 24.77 -13.59
#